data_AF-A0A3C1H3E6-F1
#
_entry.id   AF-A0A3C1H3E6-F1
#
_cell.length_a   1.000
_cell.length_b   1.000
_cell.length_c   1.000
_cell.angle_alpha   90.00
_cell.angle_beta   90.00
_cell.angle_gamma   90.00
#
_symmetry.space_group_name_H-M   'P 1'
#
loop_
_entity.id
_entity.type
_entity.pdbx_description
1 polymer ?
#
loop_
_entity_poly.entity_id
_entity_poly.type
_entity_poly.pdbx_seq_one_letter_code
_entity_poly.pdbx_strand_id
1 'polypeptide(L)'
;MEHKNDNLEELLAYIDPAGCSYQEWCGIGMALKDAGYPVSVWDNWSARDGGRYHAGECAQKWRSFNGSETPVTAGTIVHMALENGYQPHRSDPNARSLGWDEEISADYVVTSPEQTIALPIKEPENWNPAEQISRYLETLFEAGDNVGYVTECWQNNDGKYLPTAGCWDRTAGQLLSELQKYKGDFGAVFGDTNPECGAWIRFNPLDGKGAKNENVTDYRYALVESDAIPVEQQNGIMHDLKLPIAALVYSGGKSLHAIVRVDAGSYDEYRKRVDFLYSVCDKNGLKVDRQNRNPSRLSRMPGVIRNGRKQFLLETNTGFASWAEWKDYVESITDDLPDFESMADAWEHLPELAPPLIEGVLRQGHKMLIAGPSKAGKSYALIEMCIAIAEGRKWLGWQCAKGRVLYVNLELDR
;
A
#
# COMPACT_ATOMS: atom_id res chain seq x y z
N MET A 1 19.65 -13.58 6.63
CA MET A 1 19.11 -13.63 5.27
C MET A 1 19.94 -14.62 4.48
N GLU A 2 19.52 -15.88 4.47
CA GLU A 2 19.94 -16.83 3.45
C GLU A 2 19.23 -16.43 2.16
N HIS A 3 19.93 -15.77 1.25
CA HIS A 3 19.47 -15.70 -0.13
C HIS A 3 19.58 -17.12 -0.68
N LYS A 4 18.47 -17.88 -0.67
CA LYS A 4 18.33 -19.01 -1.57
C LYS A 4 18.51 -18.47 -2.99
N ASN A 5 19.63 -18.87 -3.60
CA ASN A 5 20.11 -18.49 -4.92
C ASN A 5 19.18 -19.05 -6.02
N ASP A 6 17.97 -18.53 -6.13
CA ASP A 6 16.93 -19.21 -6.92
C ASP A 6 16.97 -18.93 -8.44
N ASN A 7 18.01 -18.31 -9.02
CA ASN A 7 18.16 -18.38 -10.48
C ASN A 7 19.57 -18.15 -11.06
N LEU A 8 20.54 -19.04 -10.77
CA LEU A 8 21.85 -19.00 -11.43
C LEU A 8 21.75 -19.18 -12.96
N GLU A 9 20.71 -19.85 -13.46
CA GLU A 9 20.45 -20.02 -14.89
C GLU A 9 20.21 -18.69 -15.61
N GLU A 10 19.51 -17.75 -14.97
CA GLU A 10 19.31 -16.41 -15.52
C GLU A 10 20.62 -15.62 -15.58
N LEU A 11 21.49 -15.78 -14.57
CA LEU A 11 22.80 -15.11 -14.55
C LEU A 11 23.73 -15.62 -15.64
N LEU A 12 23.66 -16.92 -15.94
CA LEU A 12 24.41 -17.54 -17.05
C LEU A 12 24.02 -16.96 -18.42
N ALA A 13 22.84 -16.35 -18.58
CA ALA A 13 22.46 -15.68 -19.82
C ALA A 13 23.38 -14.48 -20.13
N TYR A 14 23.86 -13.79 -19.08
CA TYR A 14 24.73 -12.62 -19.18
C TYR A 14 26.20 -12.98 -19.39
N ILE A 15 26.59 -14.23 -19.21
CA ILE A 15 27.96 -14.69 -19.39
C ILE A 15 28.03 -15.44 -20.72
N ASP A 16 28.82 -14.93 -21.68
CA ASP A 16 29.09 -15.64 -22.93
C ASP A 16 30.20 -16.69 -22.71
N PRO A 17 29.94 -18.00 -22.89
CA PRO A 17 30.98 -19.01 -22.79
C PRO A 17 32.14 -18.77 -23.74
N ALA A 18 31.90 -18.19 -24.94
CA ALA A 18 32.94 -17.87 -25.92
C ALA A 18 33.96 -16.84 -25.41
N GLY A 19 33.54 -15.96 -24.49
CA GLY A 19 34.40 -14.97 -23.84
C GLY A 19 35.18 -15.50 -22.64
N CYS A 20 34.84 -16.69 -22.13
CA CYS A 20 35.47 -17.24 -20.93
C CYS A 20 36.81 -17.94 -21.26
N SER A 21 37.78 -17.74 -20.38
CA SER A 21 38.98 -18.58 -20.30
C SER A 21 38.64 -19.97 -19.79
N TYR A 22 39.55 -20.94 -19.97
CA TYR A 22 39.36 -22.31 -19.48
C TYR A 22 39.19 -22.38 -17.94
N GLN A 23 39.85 -21.50 -17.21
CA GLN A 23 39.76 -21.44 -15.76
C GLN A 23 38.40 -20.88 -15.29
N GLU A 24 37.91 -19.82 -15.93
CA GLU A 24 36.59 -19.25 -15.66
C GLU A 24 35.48 -20.23 -16.03
N TRP A 25 35.61 -20.90 -17.17
CA TRP A 25 34.69 -21.96 -17.58
C TRP A 25 34.61 -23.10 -16.55
N CYS A 26 35.77 -23.58 -16.07
CA CYS A 26 35.82 -24.57 -14.97
C CYS A 26 35.21 -24.00 -13.67
N GLY A 27 35.46 -22.72 -13.36
CA GLY A 27 34.94 -22.05 -12.17
C GLY A 27 33.40 -21.98 -12.14
N ILE A 28 32.77 -21.69 -13.28
CA ILE A 28 31.31 -21.73 -13.44
C ILE A 28 30.78 -23.15 -13.18
N GLY A 29 31.45 -24.17 -13.73
CA GLY A 29 31.07 -25.57 -13.49
C GLY A 29 31.18 -25.98 -12.02
N MET A 30 32.23 -25.53 -11.30
CA MET A 30 32.38 -25.78 -9.87
C MET A 30 31.29 -25.05 -9.06
N ALA A 31 30.99 -23.79 -9.38
CA ALA A 31 29.97 -23.00 -8.70
C ALA A 31 28.56 -23.58 -8.88
N LEU A 32 28.21 -24.06 -10.08
CA LEU A 32 26.91 -24.72 -10.32
C LEU A 32 26.80 -26.04 -9.54
N LYS A 33 27.91 -26.80 -9.45
CA LYS A 33 27.93 -28.07 -8.72
C LYS A 33 27.78 -27.86 -7.21
N ASP A 34 28.46 -26.86 -6.66
CA ASP A 34 28.35 -26.45 -5.26
C ASP A 34 26.93 -25.97 -4.93
N ALA A 35 26.31 -25.22 -5.84
CA ALA A 35 24.93 -24.75 -5.73
C ALA A 35 23.86 -25.84 -5.99
N GLY A 36 24.25 -27.10 -6.26
CA GLY A 36 23.33 -28.22 -6.44
C GLY A 36 22.64 -28.32 -7.81
N TYR A 37 23.07 -27.55 -8.81
CA TYR A 37 22.52 -27.62 -10.16
C TYR A 37 22.96 -28.89 -10.90
N PRO A 38 22.14 -29.44 -11.82
CA PRO A 38 22.56 -30.57 -12.64
C PRO A 38 23.57 -30.15 -13.71
N VAL A 39 24.49 -31.06 -14.06
CA VAL A 39 25.52 -30.84 -15.10
C VAL A 39 24.95 -30.40 -16.45
N SER A 40 23.69 -30.75 -16.75
CA SER A 40 22.98 -30.35 -17.96
C SER A 40 22.87 -28.83 -18.10
N VAL A 41 22.79 -28.08 -17.00
CA VAL A 41 22.74 -26.61 -17.04
C VAL A 41 24.07 -26.03 -17.54
N TRP A 42 25.18 -26.54 -17.02
CA TRP A 42 26.52 -26.13 -17.47
C TRP A 42 26.80 -26.58 -18.91
N ASP A 43 26.34 -27.77 -19.29
CA ASP A 43 26.48 -28.32 -20.65
C ASP A 43 25.68 -27.50 -21.68
N ASN A 44 24.41 -27.19 -21.38
CA ASN A 44 23.56 -26.34 -22.21
C ASN A 44 24.11 -24.93 -22.38
N TRP A 45 24.63 -24.34 -21.28
CA TRP A 45 25.29 -23.04 -21.36
C TRP A 45 26.56 -23.11 -22.21
N SER A 46 27.43 -24.11 -21.98
CA SER A 46 28.67 -24.31 -22.74
C SER A 46 28.44 -24.56 -24.22
N ALA A 47 27.32 -25.19 -24.60
CA ALA A 47 26.95 -25.47 -25.98
C ALA A 47 26.70 -24.20 -26.83
N ARG A 48 26.54 -23.02 -26.20
CA ARG A 48 26.47 -21.74 -26.92
C ARG A 48 27.79 -21.37 -27.60
N ASP A 49 28.92 -21.90 -27.12
CA ASP A 49 30.22 -21.79 -27.80
C ASP A 49 30.45 -22.98 -28.74
N GLY A 50 29.79 -22.97 -29.90
CA GLY A 50 29.89 -24.05 -30.89
C GLY A 50 31.29 -24.26 -31.48
N GLY A 51 32.24 -23.33 -31.26
CA GLY A 51 33.61 -23.43 -31.75
C GLY A 51 34.54 -24.22 -30.85
N ARG A 52 34.32 -24.17 -29.52
CA ARG A 52 35.12 -24.89 -28.52
C ARG A 52 34.36 -26.02 -27.81
N TYR A 53 33.04 -26.09 -27.98
CA TYR A 53 32.22 -27.09 -27.31
C TYR A 53 32.40 -28.50 -27.90
N HIS A 54 32.60 -29.47 -27.02
CA HIS A 54 32.63 -30.89 -27.35
C HIS A 54 31.63 -31.68 -26.51
N ALA A 55 30.74 -32.43 -27.17
CA ALA A 55 29.70 -33.21 -26.51
C ALA A 55 30.31 -34.21 -25.50
N GLY A 56 29.88 -34.13 -24.25
CA GLY A 56 30.33 -35.00 -23.16
C GLY A 56 31.56 -34.51 -22.38
N GLU A 57 32.21 -33.42 -22.81
CA GLU A 57 33.36 -32.83 -22.09
C GLU A 57 32.95 -32.30 -20.71
N CYS A 58 31.82 -31.57 -20.64
CA CYS A 58 31.28 -31.04 -19.38
C CYS A 58 31.01 -32.18 -18.38
N ALA A 59 30.41 -33.28 -18.83
CA ALA A 59 30.12 -34.44 -17.99
C ALA A 59 31.38 -35.13 -17.44
N GLN A 60 32.44 -35.22 -18.26
CA GLN A 60 33.73 -35.75 -17.81
C GLN A 60 34.39 -34.83 -16.78
N LYS A 61 34.38 -33.52 -17.01
CA LYS A 61 34.98 -32.53 -16.11
C LYS A 61 34.19 -32.38 -14.80
N TRP A 62 32.87 -32.45 -14.86
CA TRP A 62 31.98 -32.37 -13.69
C TRP A 62 32.30 -33.44 -12.64
N ARG A 63 32.69 -34.65 -13.08
CA ARG A 63 33.08 -35.75 -12.19
C ARG A 63 34.43 -35.50 -11.50
N SER A 64 35.28 -34.65 -12.06
CA SER A 64 36.60 -34.31 -11.50
C SER A 64 36.55 -33.22 -10.43
N PHE A 65 35.45 -32.47 -10.34
CA PHE A 65 35.24 -31.46 -9.31
C PHE A 65 34.96 -32.12 -7.96
N ASN A 66 35.99 -32.31 -7.16
CA ASN A 66 35.88 -32.78 -5.79
C ASN A 66 36.01 -31.57 -4.86
N GLY A 67 35.23 -31.53 -3.77
CA GLY A 67 35.18 -30.40 -2.85
C GLY A 67 36.57 -29.92 -2.42
N SER A 68 36.73 -28.60 -2.33
CA SER A 68 37.96 -27.89 -1.95
C SER A 68 37.79 -27.22 -0.59
N GLU A 69 38.89 -27.02 0.16
CA GLU A 69 38.88 -26.22 1.40
C GLU A 69 38.53 -24.74 1.13
N THR A 70 38.71 -24.26 -0.10
CA THR A 70 38.20 -22.97 -0.60
C THR A 70 37.28 -23.24 -1.80
N PRO A 71 35.98 -23.49 -1.59
CA PRO A 71 35.05 -23.80 -2.67
C PRO A 71 34.78 -22.57 -3.53
N VAL A 72 34.68 -22.78 -4.84
CA VAL A 72 34.17 -21.79 -5.78
C VAL A 72 32.64 -21.85 -5.68
N THR A 73 32.03 -20.79 -5.15
CA THR A 73 30.59 -20.76 -4.86
C THR A 73 29.81 -20.00 -5.93
N ALA A 74 28.49 -20.01 -5.83
CA ALA A 74 27.56 -19.22 -6.63
C ALA A 74 27.96 -17.73 -6.80
N GLY A 75 28.70 -17.16 -5.83
CA GLY A 75 29.20 -15.79 -5.89
C GLY A 75 30.11 -15.50 -7.09
N THR A 76 30.81 -16.50 -7.63
CA THR A 76 31.63 -16.35 -8.84
C THR A 76 30.77 -16.09 -10.08
N ILE A 77 29.66 -16.80 -10.23
CA ILE A 77 28.71 -16.60 -11.36
C ILE A 77 28.05 -15.23 -11.24
N VAL A 78 27.68 -14.81 -10.03
CA VAL A 78 27.13 -13.47 -9.78
C VAL A 78 28.14 -12.38 -10.16
N HIS A 79 29.40 -12.50 -9.74
CA HIS A 79 30.45 -11.54 -10.09
C HIS A 79 30.65 -11.42 -11.59
N MET A 80 30.79 -12.56 -12.29
CA MET A 80 30.97 -12.58 -13.74
C MET A 80 29.76 -12.02 -14.48
N ALA A 81 28.53 -12.30 -14.02
CA ALA A 81 27.33 -11.71 -14.60
C ALA A 81 27.32 -10.19 -14.43
N LEU A 82 27.67 -9.67 -13.24
CA LEU A 82 27.76 -8.23 -12.96
C LEU A 82 28.76 -7.51 -13.87
N GLU A 83 29.93 -8.10 -14.10
CA GLU A 83 30.95 -7.56 -15.02
C GLU A 83 30.47 -7.54 -16.48
N ASN A 84 29.61 -8.48 -16.85
CA ASN A 84 29.01 -8.58 -18.19
C ASN A 84 27.65 -7.87 -18.30
N GLY A 85 27.35 -6.94 -17.39
CA GLY A 85 26.20 -6.04 -17.51
C GLY A 85 24.90 -6.55 -16.89
N TYR A 86 24.93 -7.67 -16.16
CA TYR A 86 23.83 -8.00 -15.25
C TYR A 86 23.70 -6.89 -14.21
N GLN A 87 22.49 -6.37 -14.05
CA GLN A 87 22.17 -5.48 -12.95
C GLN A 87 21.18 -6.25 -12.06
N PRO A 88 21.51 -6.50 -10.78
CA PRO A 88 20.54 -7.08 -9.86
C PRO A 88 19.31 -6.19 -9.87
N HIS A 89 18.12 -6.79 -9.83
CA HIS A 89 16.88 -6.03 -9.75
C HIS A 89 17.00 -5.08 -8.56
N ARG A 90 17.29 -3.80 -8.84
CA ARG A 90 17.19 -2.74 -7.85
C ARG A 90 15.71 -2.61 -7.59
N SER A 91 15.31 -2.71 -6.34
CA SER A 91 14.06 -2.13 -5.87
C SER A 91 14.04 -0.69 -6.40
N ASP A 92 13.14 -0.45 -7.36
CA ASP A 92 12.88 0.82 -8.05
C ASP A 92 14.00 1.39 -8.96
N PRO A 93 13.77 1.48 -10.29
CA PRO A 93 14.57 2.29 -11.23
C PRO A 93 14.70 3.78 -10.88
N ASN A 94 13.85 4.29 -9.99
CA ASN A 94 13.90 5.65 -9.45
C ASN A 94 14.62 5.76 -8.09
N ALA A 95 15.31 4.71 -7.62
CA ALA A 95 16.08 4.76 -6.38
C ALA A 95 17.14 5.87 -6.44
N ARG A 96 16.81 7.00 -5.82
CA ARG A 96 17.62 8.22 -5.72
C ARG A 96 17.79 8.58 -4.24
N SER A 97 18.82 9.35 -3.94
CA SER A 97 18.96 9.95 -2.61
C SER A 97 17.74 10.81 -2.32
N LEU A 98 17.08 10.55 -1.19
CA LEU A 98 15.99 11.38 -0.71
C LEU A 98 16.53 12.79 -0.38
N GLY A 99 15.81 13.81 -0.83
CA GLY A 99 15.98 15.18 -0.36
C GLY A 99 15.53 15.33 1.10
N TRP A 100 15.99 16.38 1.79
CA TRP A 100 15.60 16.64 3.19
C TRP A 100 14.08 16.80 3.39
N ASP A 101 13.36 17.21 2.34
CA ASP A 101 11.92 17.44 2.35
C ASP A 101 11.14 16.28 1.70
N GLU A 102 11.79 15.14 1.42
CA GLU A 102 11.15 14.02 0.75
C GLU A 102 10.64 12.99 1.75
N GLU A 103 9.34 12.70 1.65
CA GLU A 103 8.70 11.67 2.44
C GLU A 103 9.07 10.29 1.91
N ILE A 104 9.45 9.40 2.83
CA ILE A 104 9.54 7.96 2.56
C ILE A 104 8.10 7.49 2.34
N SER A 105 7.65 7.42 1.09
CA SER A 105 6.34 6.84 0.79
C SER A 105 6.47 5.33 0.77
N ALA A 106 5.98 4.66 1.81
CA ALA A 106 5.78 3.22 1.74
C ALA A 106 4.78 2.90 0.61
N ASP A 107 4.99 1.78 -0.09
CA ASP A 107 4.05 1.33 -1.11
C ASP A 107 2.87 0.63 -0.45
N TYR A 108 1.90 1.43 -0.01
CA TYR A 108 0.65 1.01 0.64
C TYR A 108 -0.25 0.15 -0.26
N VAL A 109 0.25 -0.99 -0.73
CA VAL A 109 -0.44 -1.98 -1.56
C VAL A 109 -0.96 -3.07 -0.63
N VAL A 110 -2.26 -3.06 -0.38
CA VAL A 110 -2.99 -4.03 0.43
C VAL A 110 -3.56 -5.15 -0.44
N THR A 111 -3.91 -4.86 -1.70
CA THR A 111 -4.46 -5.80 -2.68
C THR A 111 -3.97 -5.44 -4.08
N SER A 112 -3.96 -6.42 -5.00
CA SER A 112 -3.70 -6.16 -6.42
C SER A 112 -5.01 -6.27 -7.23
N PRO A 113 -5.21 -5.44 -8.28
CA PRO A 113 -6.43 -5.47 -9.10
C PRO A 113 -6.70 -6.84 -9.76
N GLU A 114 -5.67 -7.68 -9.88
CA GLU A 114 -5.70 -9.02 -10.45
C GLU A 114 -6.15 -10.09 -9.44
N GLN A 115 -6.02 -9.80 -8.14
CA GLN A 115 -6.40 -10.70 -7.03
C GLN A 115 -7.77 -10.35 -6.43
N THR A 116 -8.25 -9.11 -6.59
CA THR A 116 -9.55 -8.69 -6.07
C THR A 116 -10.71 -9.46 -6.70
N ILE A 117 -11.56 -10.03 -5.85
CA ILE A 117 -12.81 -10.67 -6.27
C ILE A 117 -13.87 -9.59 -6.53
N ALA A 118 -14.42 -9.56 -7.74
CA ALA A 118 -15.55 -8.68 -8.05
C ALA A 118 -16.79 -9.07 -7.22
N LEU A 119 -17.35 -8.10 -6.50
CA LEU A 119 -18.50 -8.32 -5.62
C LEU A 119 -19.78 -7.78 -6.29
N PRO A 120 -20.77 -8.65 -6.58
CA PRO A 120 -21.97 -8.26 -7.32
C PRO A 120 -22.83 -7.26 -6.54
N ILE A 121 -23.44 -6.33 -7.26
CA ILE A 121 -24.35 -5.34 -6.69
C ILE A 121 -25.77 -5.89 -6.70
N LYS A 122 -26.30 -6.25 -5.52
CA LYS A 122 -27.67 -6.75 -5.39
C LYS A 122 -28.64 -5.59 -5.17
N GLU A 123 -29.57 -5.39 -6.10
CA GLU A 123 -30.66 -4.43 -5.91
C GLU A 123 -31.61 -4.87 -4.77
N PRO A 124 -32.22 -3.91 -4.04
CA PRO A 124 -33.18 -4.22 -2.99
C PRO A 124 -34.45 -4.85 -3.58
N GLU A 125 -34.80 -6.03 -3.06
CA GLU A 125 -36.00 -6.79 -3.43
C GLU A 125 -37.28 -6.01 -3.08
N ASN A 126 -37.33 -5.44 -1.88
CA ASN A 126 -38.39 -4.55 -1.43
C ASN A 126 -37.94 -3.09 -1.53
N TRP A 127 -38.56 -2.34 -2.42
CA TRP A 127 -38.23 -0.92 -2.62
C TRP A 127 -39.02 -0.03 -1.66
N ASN A 128 -38.32 0.52 -0.67
CA ASN A 128 -38.88 1.47 0.30
C ASN A 128 -38.00 2.73 0.39
N PRO A 129 -38.31 3.79 -0.37
CA PRO A 129 -37.56 5.05 -0.37
C PRO A 129 -37.31 5.64 1.02
N ALA A 130 -38.35 5.64 1.87
CA ALA A 130 -38.29 6.25 3.19
C ALA A 130 -37.33 5.49 4.11
N GLU A 131 -37.35 4.16 4.06
CA GLU A 131 -36.43 3.32 4.85
C GLU A 131 -34.98 3.50 4.39
N GLN A 132 -34.76 3.58 3.08
CA GLN A 132 -33.43 3.81 2.48
C GLN A 132 -32.81 5.12 2.99
N ILE A 133 -33.55 6.24 2.91
CA ILE A 133 -33.05 7.53 3.37
C ILE A 133 -32.99 7.62 4.91
N SER A 134 -33.95 7.03 5.63
CA SER A 134 -33.95 7.05 7.10
C SER A 134 -32.70 6.37 7.64
N ARG A 135 -32.38 5.16 7.14
CA ARG A 135 -31.18 4.43 7.53
C ARG A 135 -29.91 5.19 7.20
N TYR A 136 -29.86 5.88 6.06
CA TYR A 136 -28.73 6.73 5.69
C TYR A 136 -28.54 7.90 6.67
N LEU A 137 -29.63 8.60 7.02
CA LEU A 137 -29.60 9.70 7.97
C LEU A 137 -29.17 9.25 9.37
N GLU A 138 -29.76 8.17 9.87
CA GLU A 138 -29.44 7.58 11.19
C GLU A 138 -27.99 7.08 11.27
N THR A 139 -27.39 6.70 10.15
CA THR A 139 -26.01 6.20 10.12
C THR A 139 -24.98 7.31 10.14
N LEU A 140 -25.25 8.44 9.45
CA LEU A 140 -24.27 9.50 9.24
C LEU A 140 -24.43 10.69 10.20
N PHE A 141 -25.66 10.98 10.63
CA PHE A 141 -26.00 12.22 11.32
C PHE A 141 -26.56 11.97 12.71
N GLU A 142 -26.27 12.91 13.61
CA GLU A 142 -26.97 13.05 14.88
C GLU A 142 -28.29 13.81 14.66
N ALA A 143 -29.25 13.65 15.57
CA ALA A 143 -30.59 14.24 15.42
C ALA A 143 -30.58 15.76 15.27
N GLY A 144 -29.59 16.45 15.87
CA GLY A 144 -29.43 17.90 15.79
C GLY A 144 -28.66 18.42 14.58
N ASP A 145 -28.07 17.54 13.78
CA ASP A 145 -27.24 17.94 12.65
C ASP A 145 -28.09 18.45 11.48
N ASN A 146 -27.77 19.62 10.94
CA ASN A 146 -28.36 20.11 9.70
C ASN A 146 -27.86 19.32 8.49
N VAL A 147 -28.80 18.86 7.66
CA VAL A 147 -28.51 17.99 6.51
C VAL A 147 -28.67 18.77 5.22
N GLY A 148 -27.61 18.78 4.41
CA GLY A 148 -27.67 19.38 3.07
C GLY A 148 -28.15 18.38 2.02
N TYR A 149 -29.23 18.67 1.29
CA TYR A 149 -29.70 17.80 0.19
C TYR A 149 -30.20 18.62 -1.00
N VAL A 150 -30.23 18.01 -2.18
CA VAL A 150 -30.60 18.65 -3.45
C VAL A 150 -31.51 17.72 -4.24
N THR A 151 -32.74 18.14 -4.50
CA THR A 151 -33.72 17.43 -5.35
C THR A 151 -33.98 18.15 -6.67
N GLU A 152 -33.62 19.44 -6.75
CA GLU A 152 -33.75 20.27 -7.94
C GLU A 152 -32.45 20.32 -8.77
N CYS A 153 -32.59 20.31 -10.10
CA CYS A 153 -31.47 20.48 -11.01
C CYS A 153 -31.81 21.45 -12.15
N TRP A 154 -30.79 22.09 -12.71
CA TRP A 154 -30.88 22.95 -13.88
C TRP A 154 -30.01 22.39 -14.99
N GLN A 155 -30.37 22.67 -16.24
CA GLN A 155 -29.64 22.19 -17.41
C GLN A 155 -28.68 23.28 -17.90
N ASN A 156 -27.40 22.94 -18.07
CA ASN A 156 -26.44 23.86 -18.67
C ASN A 156 -26.61 23.93 -20.20
N ASN A 157 -25.86 24.84 -20.84
CA ASN A 157 -25.90 25.03 -22.30
C ASN A 157 -25.50 23.78 -23.10
N ASP A 158 -24.80 22.83 -22.46
CA ASP A 158 -24.37 21.55 -23.07
C ASP A 158 -25.40 20.42 -22.85
N GLY A 159 -26.57 20.74 -22.28
CA GLY A 159 -27.62 19.76 -22.01
C GLY A 159 -27.39 18.91 -20.74
N LYS A 160 -26.35 19.18 -19.95
CA LYS A 160 -26.02 18.45 -18.72
C LYS A 160 -26.79 19.02 -17.52
N TYR A 161 -27.43 18.13 -16.76
CA TYR A 161 -28.07 18.51 -15.50
C TYR A 161 -27.05 18.72 -14.38
N LEU A 162 -27.16 19.86 -13.72
CA LEU A 162 -26.36 20.26 -12.58
C LEU A 162 -27.26 20.53 -11.37
N PRO A 163 -26.83 20.14 -10.15
CA PRO A 163 -27.59 20.40 -8.94
C PRO A 163 -27.69 21.91 -8.66
N THR A 164 -28.78 22.33 -8.03
CA THR A 164 -28.89 23.68 -7.42
C THR A 164 -28.10 23.73 -6.10
N ALA A 165 -28.21 24.84 -5.35
CA ALA A 165 -27.60 24.92 -4.02
C ALA A 165 -28.20 23.88 -3.04
N GLY A 166 -29.46 23.50 -3.26
CA GLY A 166 -30.25 22.62 -2.40
C GLY A 166 -30.79 23.30 -1.16
N CYS A 167 -31.13 22.46 -0.19
CA CYS A 167 -31.59 22.86 1.14
C CYS A 167 -30.53 22.46 2.18
N TRP A 168 -30.56 23.12 3.34
CA TRP A 168 -29.65 22.89 4.48
C TRP A 168 -30.25 23.34 5.82
N ASP A 169 -31.52 23.73 5.82
CA ASP A 169 -32.23 24.37 6.92
C ASP A 169 -32.78 23.37 7.95
N ARG A 170 -32.99 22.11 7.55
CA ARG A 170 -33.57 21.07 8.41
C ARG A 170 -32.52 20.13 8.98
N THR A 171 -32.77 19.70 10.22
CA THR A 171 -31.97 18.71 10.94
C THR A 171 -32.35 17.28 10.56
N ALA A 172 -31.45 16.32 10.76
CA ALA A 172 -31.73 14.90 10.54
C ALA A 172 -32.95 14.43 11.35
N GLY A 173 -33.08 14.86 12.61
CA GLY A 173 -34.23 14.54 13.46
C GLY A 173 -35.56 15.10 12.94
N GLN A 174 -35.55 16.30 12.38
CA GLN A 174 -36.73 16.88 11.72
C GLN A 174 -37.13 16.09 10.47
N LEU A 175 -36.15 15.76 9.61
CA LEU A 175 -36.39 15.00 8.39
C LEU A 175 -36.97 13.61 8.69
N LEU A 176 -36.40 12.90 9.67
CA LEU A 176 -36.91 11.60 10.13
C LEU A 176 -38.34 11.70 10.69
N SER A 177 -38.60 12.73 11.49
CA SER A 177 -39.93 12.98 12.06
C SER A 177 -40.97 13.27 10.97
N GLU A 178 -40.58 14.02 9.94
CA GLU A 178 -41.44 14.33 8.79
C GLU A 178 -41.70 13.10 7.92
N LEU A 179 -40.69 12.26 7.67
CA LEU A 179 -40.87 10.98 6.99
C LEU A 179 -41.88 10.10 7.72
N GLN A 180 -41.81 10.03 9.05
CA GLN A 180 -42.78 9.29 9.85
C GLN A 180 -44.18 9.92 9.75
N LYS A 181 -44.28 11.25 9.89
CA LYS A 181 -45.55 12.00 9.81
C LYS A 181 -46.26 11.81 8.48
N TYR A 182 -45.52 11.83 7.37
CA TYR A 182 -46.06 11.65 6.03
C TYR A 182 -46.04 10.18 5.56
N LYS A 183 -45.95 9.22 6.49
CA LYS A 183 -46.04 7.77 6.22
C LYS A 183 -45.05 7.28 5.14
N GLY A 184 -43.85 7.86 5.12
CA GLY A 184 -42.80 7.52 4.18
C GLY A 184 -42.94 8.16 2.79
N ASP A 185 -43.79 9.18 2.63
CA ASP A 185 -43.84 9.96 1.39
C ASP A 185 -42.57 10.82 1.24
N PHE A 186 -41.67 10.36 0.37
CA PHE A 186 -40.42 11.04 0.07
C PHE A 186 -40.63 12.44 -0.51
N GLY A 187 -41.59 12.59 -1.44
CA GLY A 187 -41.85 13.86 -2.13
C GLY A 187 -42.41 14.92 -1.19
N ALA A 188 -43.26 14.51 -0.24
CA ALA A 188 -43.78 15.41 0.79
C ALA A 188 -42.68 15.98 1.71
N VAL A 189 -41.58 15.24 1.89
CA VAL A 189 -40.47 15.66 2.76
C VAL A 189 -39.39 16.40 1.97
N PHE A 190 -38.88 15.82 0.89
CA PHE A 190 -37.70 16.32 0.19
C PHE A 190 -38.02 17.10 -1.10
N GLY A 191 -39.30 17.13 -1.49
CA GLY A 191 -39.75 17.67 -2.77
C GLY A 191 -39.62 16.66 -3.91
N ASP A 192 -40.18 17.02 -5.06
CA ASP A 192 -40.13 16.19 -6.25
C ASP A 192 -38.71 16.15 -6.83
N THR A 193 -38.28 14.97 -7.26
CA THR A 193 -36.98 14.76 -7.90
C THR A 193 -37.14 14.75 -9.42
N ASN A 194 -36.21 15.36 -10.14
CA ASN A 194 -36.17 15.19 -11.60
C ASN A 194 -35.73 13.74 -11.96
N PRO A 195 -36.55 12.99 -12.72
CA PRO A 195 -36.29 11.58 -13.02
C PRO A 195 -34.99 11.30 -13.77
N GLU A 196 -34.41 12.27 -14.48
CA GLU A 196 -33.18 12.09 -15.27
C GLU A 196 -31.91 12.30 -14.42
N CYS A 197 -31.98 13.22 -13.45
CA CYS A 197 -30.82 13.65 -12.67
C CYS A 197 -30.78 13.02 -11.26
N GLY A 198 -31.92 12.57 -10.72
CA GLY A 198 -32.06 11.97 -9.39
C GLY A 198 -31.95 13.02 -8.29
N ALA A 199 -31.43 12.62 -7.12
CA ALA A 199 -31.16 13.53 -6.02
C ALA A 199 -29.75 13.36 -5.46
N TRP A 200 -29.34 14.33 -4.65
CA TRP A 200 -28.06 14.37 -3.98
C TRP A 200 -28.19 14.74 -2.52
N ILE A 201 -27.24 14.29 -1.72
CA ILE A 201 -27.14 14.58 -0.29
C ILE A 201 -25.68 14.82 0.07
N ARG A 202 -25.44 15.77 0.96
CA ARG A 202 -24.14 15.98 1.60
C ARG A 202 -24.04 15.01 2.77
N PHE A 203 -22.85 14.50 3.00
CA PHE A 203 -22.61 13.47 4.02
C PHE A 203 -22.07 14.03 5.34
N ASN A 204 -21.52 15.25 5.32
CA ASN A 204 -21.11 15.95 6.54
C ASN A 204 -22.18 16.95 6.99
N PRO A 205 -22.35 17.14 8.31
CA PRO A 205 -23.32 18.08 8.87
C PRO A 205 -22.96 19.53 8.53
N LEU A 206 -23.99 20.37 8.44
CA LEU A 206 -23.89 21.79 8.11
C LEU A 206 -24.28 22.68 9.30
N ASP A 207 -24.01 23.98 9.16
CA ASP A 207 -24.32 25.02 10.16
C ASP A 207 -25.74 25.63 10.02
N GLY A 208 -26.50 25.19 9.02
CA GLY A 208 -27.83 25.71 8.70
C GLY A 208 -27.84 27.09 8.01
N LYS A 209 -26.68 27.69 7.72
CA LYS A 209 -26.55 29.02 7.10
C LYS A 209 -26.13 28.96 5.64
N GLY A 210 -25.51 27.86 5.22
CA GLY A 210 -25.13 27.64 3.83
C GLY A 210 -24.71 26.20 3.58
N ALA A 211 -24.17 25.97 2.39
CA ALA A 211 -23.87 24.63 1.90
C ALA A 211 -22.47 24.50 1.27
N LYS A 212 -21.58 25.44 1.58
CA LYS A 212 -20.17 25.46 1.16
C LYS A 212 -19.29 24.78 2.21
N ASN A 213 -17.99 24.65 1.91
CA ASN A 213 -17.02 24.06 2.84
C ASN A 213 -16.96 24.79 4.20
N GLU A 214 -17.13 26.11 4.21
CA GLU A 214 -17.15 26.93 5.44
C GLU A 214 -18.37 26.67 6.33
N ASN A 215 -19.41 26.05 5.78
CA ASN A 215 -20.63 25.72 6.51
C ASN A 215 -20.61 24.31 7.09
N VAL A 216 -19.56 23.51 6.82
CA VAL A 216 -19.43 22.17 7.40
C VAL A 216 -19.07 22.30 8.86
N THR A 217 -19.88 21.71 9.75
CA THR A 217 -19.67 21.80 11.20
C THR A 217 -18.70 20.74 11.70
N ASP A 218 -18.77 19.52 11.17
CA ASP A 218 -17.88 18.42 11.53
C ASP A 218 -17.34 17.68 10.29
N TYR A 219 -16.05 17.38 10.31
CA TYR A 219 -15.35 16.67 9.25
C TYR A 219 -15.32 15.15 9.49
N ARG A 220 -16.50 14.54 9.62
CA ARG A 220 -16.66 13.12 10.00
C ARG A 220 -16.34 12.17 8.84
N TYR A 221 -16.71 12.53 7.62
CA TYR A 221 -16.63 11.64 6.47
C TYR A 221 -15.98 12.28 5.25
N ALA A 222 -15.49 11.43 4.36
CA ALA A 222 -15.03 11.77 3.01
C ALA A 222 -15.71 10.87 1.97
N LEU A 223 -15.87 11.37 0.76
CA LEU A 223 -16.40 10.59 -0.35
C LEU A 223 -15.25 9.88 -1.08
N VAL A 224 -15.35 8.57 -1.22
CA VAL A 224 -14.56 7.76 -2.15
C VAL A 224 -15.48 7.28 -3.25
N GLU A 225 -15.22 7.70 -4.48
CA GLU A 225 -15.93 7.23 -5.66
C GLU A 225 -14.96 7.04 -6.83
N SER A 226 -15.27 6.06 -7.67
CA SER A 226 -14.57 5.81 -8.93
C SER A 226 -15.59 5.42 -9.99
N ASP A 227 -15.39 5.85 -11.23
CA ASP A 227 -16.13 5.37 -12.40
C ASP A 227 -15.18 4.78 -13.47
N ALA A 228 -13.90 4.65 -13.13
CA ALA A 228 -12.84 4.19 -14.03
C ALA A 228 -12.83 2.67 -14.24
N ILE A 229 -13.39 1.91 -13.29
CA ILE A 229 -13.45 0.44 -13.30
C ILE A 229 -14.90 -0.03 -13.11
N PRO A 230 -15.25 -1.28 -13.48
CA PRO A 230 -16.60 -1.83 -13.27
C PRO A 230 -17.06 -1.75 -11.82
N VAL A 231 -18.35 -1.48 -11.60
CA VAL A 231 -18.91 -1.22 -10.26
C VAL A 231 -18.71 -2.38 -9.28
N GLU A 232 -18.75 -3.62 -9.76
CA GLU A 232 -18.50 -4.81 -8.93
C GLU A 232 -17.04 -4.94 -8.50
N GLN A 233 -16.12 -4.48 -9.36
CA GLN A 233 -14.69 -4.41 -9.03
C GLN A 233 -14.43 -3.28 -8.03
N GLN A 234 -15.11 -2.14 -8.16
CA GLN A 234 -15.06 -1.07 -7.15
C GLN A 234 -15.46 -1.63 -5.78
N ASN A 235 -16.57 -2.38 -5.75
CA ASN A 235 -17.08 -3.01 -4.54
C ASN A 235 -16.03 -3.94 -3.92
N GLY A 236 -15.48 -4.86 -4.73
CA GLY A 236 -14.39 -5.76 -4.32
C GLY A 236 -13.22 -5.03 -3.68
N ILE A 237 -12.66 -4.02 -4.37
CA ILE A 237 -11.49 -3.28 -3.87
C ILE A 237 -11.81 -2.55 -2.57
N MET A 238 -12.98 -1.91 -2.46
CA MET A 238 -13.39 -1.21 -1.24
C MET A 238 -13.45 -2.15 -0.02
N HIS A 239 -13.89 -3.40 -0.22
CA HIS A 239 -13.96 -4.42 0.82
C HIS A 239 -12.61 -5.07 1.13
N ASP A 240 -11.76 -5.33 0.13
CA ASP A 240 -10.39 -5.84 0.33
C ASP A 240 -9.54 -4.83 1.11
N LEU A 241 -9.68 -3.54 0.79
CA LEU A 241 -9.07 -2.43 1.52
C LEU A 241 -9.63 -2.27 2.94
N LYS A 242 -10.75 -2.94 3.26
CA LYS A 242 -11.49 -2.81 4.52
C LYS A 242 -11.76 -1.36 4.90
N LEU A 243 -12.04 -0.51 3.90
CA LEU A 243 -12.28 0.92 4.14
C LEU A 243 -13.33 1.10 5.25
N PRO A 244 -13.16 2.05 6.18
CA PRO A 244 -14.10 2.27 7.27
C PRO A 244 -15.34 3.00 6.74
N ILE A 245 -16.19 2.27 6.01
CA ILE A 245 -17.32 2.83 5.26
C ILE A 245 -18.53 2.93 6.19
N ALA A 246 -18.97 4.16 6.44
CA ALA A 246 -20.21 4.42 7.17
C ALA A 246 -21.43 4.09 6.31
N ALA A 247 -21.45 4.53 5.04
CA ALA A 247 -22.53 4.23 4.11
C ALA A 247 -21.99 3.98 2.69
N LEU A 248 -22.45 2.90 2.05
CA LEU A 248 -22.11 2.57 0.67
C LEU A 248 -23.34 2.71 -0.21
N VAL A 249 -23.33 3.67 -1.14
CA VAL A 249 -24.50 4.01 -1.96
C VAL A 249 -24.24 3.70 -3.42
N TYR A 250 -25.12 2.91 -4.05
CA TYR A 250 -25.12 2.74 -5.50
C TYR A 250 -25.73 3.97 -6.18
N SER A 251 -25.01 4.55 -7.13
CA SER A 251 -25.38 5.84 -7.74
C SER A 251 -26.55 5.79 -8.71
N GLY A 252 -27.06 4.59 -9.03
CA GLY A 252 -27.98 4.34 -10.13
C GLY A 252 -27.27 4.35 -11.49
N GLY A 253 -25.96 4.15 -11.54
CA GLY A 253 -25.13 4.34 -12.73
C GLY A 253 -23.95 3.37 -12.82
N LYS A 254 -22.73 3.93 -12.80
CA LYS A 254 -21.47 3.18 -12.94
C LYS A 254 -20.58 3.25 -11.68
N SER A 255 -21.04 3.89 -10.62
CA SER A 255 -20.22 4.20 -9.45
C SER A 255 -20.88 3.78 -8.14
N LEU A 256 -20.04 3.37 -7.20
CA LEU A 256 -20.36 3.36 -5.78
C LEU A 256 -19.86 4.65 -5.12
N HIS A 257 -20.69 5.21 -4.25
CA HIS A 257 -20.34 6.32 -3.39
C HIS A 257 -20.08 5.75 -1.99
N ALA A 258 -18.81 5.55 -1.65
CA ALA A 258 -18.40 5.13 -0.33
C ALA A 258 -18.20 6.37 0.56
N ILE A 259 -19.02 6.50 1.60
CA ILE A 259 -18.89 7.52 2.64
C ILE A 259 -17.98 6.95 3.73
N VAL A 260 -16.71 7.33 3.69
CA VAL A 260 -15.64 6.77 4.53
C VAL A 260 -15.44 7.64 5.77
N ARG A 261 -15.36 7.02 6.95
CA ARG A 261 -15.05 7.67 8.23
C ARG A 261 -13.63 8.21 8.19
N VAL A 262 -13.50 9.52 8.38
CA VAL A 262 -12.21 10.19 8.53
C VAL A 262 -12.10 10.93 9.85
N ASP A 263 -13.19 11.21 10.57
CA ASP A 263 -13.24 11.73 11.95
C ASP A 263 -12.16 12.78 12.27
N ALA A 264 -12.03 13.78 11.40
CA ALA A 264 -11.00 14.80 11.51
C ALA A 264 -11.45 15.94 12.44
N GLY A 265 -10.59 16.36 13.36
CA GLY A 265 -10.88 17.46 14.30
C GLY A 265 -10.68 18.85 13.71
N SER A 266 -10.15 18.97 12.49
CA SER A 266 -9.94 20.24 11.80
C SER A 266 -9.92 20.07 10.29
N TYR A 267 -10.05 21.17 9.54
CA TYR A 267 -9.99 21.15 8.08
C TYR A 267 -8.62 20.70 7.55
N ASP A 268 -7.53 21.13 8.22
CA ASP A 268 -6.17 20.73 7.84
C ASP A 268 -5.95 19.24 8.03
N GLU A 269 -6.44 18.69 9.15
CA GLU A 269 -6.40 17.26 9.41
C GLU A 269 -7.28 16.49 8.41
N TYR A 270 -8.47 17.00 8.11
CA TYR A 270 -9.36 16.42 7.11
C TYR A 270 -8.65 16.29 5.77
N ARG A 271 -7.99 17.36 5.29
CA ARG A 271 -7.24 17.33 4.03
C ARG A 271 -6.17 16.25 4.04
N LYS A 272 -5.36 16.17 5.11
CA LYS A 272 -4.30 15.16 5.25
C LYS A 272 -4.86 13.73 5.25
N ARG A 273 -5.93 13.48 5.99
CA ARG A 273 -6.58 12.17 6.06
C ARG A 273 -7.17 11.78 4.69
N VAL A 274 -7.85 12.71 4.01
CA VAL A 274 -8.38 12.46 2.65
C VAL A 274 -7.27 12.21 1.63
N ASP A 275 -6.17 12.97 1.69
CA ASP A 275 -5.03 12.76 0.80
C ASP A 275 -4.40 11.37 1.01
N PHE A 276 -4.22 10.95 2.26
CA PHE A 276 -3.76 9.59 2.59
C PHE A 276 -4.74 8.53 2.08
N LEU A 277 -6.03 8.65 2.40
CA LEU A 277 -7.08 7.74 1.93
C LEU A 277 -7.06 7.56 0.42
N TYR A 278 -7.00 8.68 -0.31
CA TYR A 278 -7.00 8.66 -1.77
C TYR A 278 -5.72 8.04 -2.33
N SER A 279 -4.58 8.27 -1.69
CA SER A 279 -3.32 7.63 -2.10
C SER A 279 -3.38 6.11 -1.96
N VAL A 280 -3.98 5.60 -0.86
CA VAL A 280 -4.18 4.16 -0.65
C VAL A 280 -5.14 3.61 -1.70
N CYS A 281 -6.28 4.26 -1.94
CA CYS A 281 -7.21 3.83 -2.98
C CYS A 281 -6.56 3.79 -4.39
N ASP A 282 -5.85 4.85 -4.77
CA ASP A 282 -5.17 4.93 -6.08
C ASP A 282 -4.12 3.82 -6.24
N LYS A 283 -3.30 3.56 -5.21
CA LYS A 283 -2.27 2.50 -5.22
C LYS A 283 -2.85 1.10 -5.33
N ASN A 284 -4.09 0.89 -4.87
CA ASN A 284 -4.78 -0.40 -4.90
C ASN A 284 -5.77 -0.53 -6.08
N GLY A 285 -5.63 0.33 -7.10
CA GLY A 285 -6.41 0.23 -8.34
C GLY A 285 -7.80 0.89 -8.33
N LEU A 286 -8.19 1.52 -7.22
CA LEU A 286 -9.41 2.32 -7.14
C LEU A 286 -9.07 3.79 -7.46
N LYS A 287 -9.08 4.14 -8.75
CA LYS A 287 -8.79 5.51 -9.22
C LYS A 287 -9.87 6.47 -8.75
N VAL A 288 -9.56 7.29 -7.76
CA VAL A 288 -10.52 8.22 -7.14
C VAL A 288 -10.58 9.56 -7.87
N ASP A 289 -11.78 10.13 -8.00
CA ASP A 289 -11.91 11.49 -8.53
C ASP A 289 -11.49 12.53 -7.48
N ARG A 290 -10.31 13.13 -7.70
CA ARG A 290 -9.72 14.15 -6.81
C ARG A 290 -10.54 15.43 -6.70
N GLN A 291 -11.52 15.67 -7.57
CA GLN A 291 -12.45 16.80 -7.43
C GLN A 291 -13.42 16.63 -6.26
N ASN A 292 -13.56 15.42 -5.71
CA ASN A 292 -14.48 15.11 -4.62
C ASN A 292 -13.90 15.28 -3.22
N ARG A 293 -12.67 15.80 -3.09
CA ARG A 293 -11.96 15.93 -1.81
C ARG A 293 -12.62 16.91 -0.84
N ASN A 294 -13.50 17.80 -1.31
CA ASN A 294 -14.04 18.86 -0.47
C ASN A 294 -15.08 18.32 0.54
N PRO A 295 -15.10 18.82 1.80
CA PRO A 295 -15.94 18.26 2.85
C PRO A 295 -17.45 18.49 2.66
N SER A 296 -17.84 19.51 1.87
CA SER A 296 -19.24 19.78 1.54
C SER A 296 -19.71 19.08 0.25
N ARG A 297 -19.02 18.02 -0.17
CA ARG A 297 -19.28 17.37 -1.47
C ARG A 297 -20.65 16.68 -1.47
N LEU A 298 -21.28 16.67 -2.64
CA LEU A 298 -22.53 15.96 -2.89
C LEU A 298 -22.24 14.48 -3.20
N SER A 299 -22.96 13.60 -2.53
CA SER A 299 -23.09 12.19 -2.85
C SER A 299 -24.49 11.90 -3.40
N ARG A 300 -24.73 10.72 -3.98
CA ARG A 300 -26.08 10.31 -4.38
C ARG A 300 -26.94 10.01 -3.17
N MET A 301 -28.19 10.45 -3.26
CA MET A 301 -29.17 10.25 -2.19
C MET A 301 -29.86 8.89 -2.39
N PRO A 302 -29.83 7.98 -1.39
CA PRO A 302 -30.54 6.72 -1.48
C PRO A 302 -32.06 6.93 -1.37
N GLY A 303 -32.83 6.02 -1.97
CA GLY A 303 -34.30 6.09 -1.99
C GLY A 303 -34.88 6.81 -3.22
N VAL A 304 -34.04 7.22 -4.18
CA VAL A 304 -34.47 7.99 -5.37
C VAL A 304 -34.27 7.18 -6.65
N ILE A 305 -35.11 7.42 -7.66
CA ILE A 305 -34.96 6.82 -9.00
C ILE A 305 -34.35 7.84 -9.96
N ARG A 306 -33.35 7.41 -10.73
CA ARG A 306 -32.65 8.21 -11.74
C ARG A 306 -32.49 7.41 -13.03
N ASN A 307 -32.94 7.94 -14.16
CA ASN A 307 -32.94 7.25 -15.45
C ASN A 307 -33.51 5.82 -15.37
N GLY A 308 -34.60 5.65 -14.61
CA GLY A 308 -35.22 4.35 -14.36
C GLY A 308 -34.43 3.39 -13.46
N ARG A 309 -33.28 3.82 -12.91
CA ARG A 309 -32.45 3.02 -12.00
C ARG A 309 -32.56 3.52 -10.56
N LYS A 310 -32.55 2.61 -9.59
CA LYS A 310 -32.59 2.94 -8.17
C LYS A 310 -31.23 3.48 -7.70
N GLN A 311 -31.26 4.58 -6.97
CA GLN A 311 -30.16 5.04 -6.11
C GLN A 311 -30.44 4.46 -4.72
N PHE A 312 -29.59 3.57 -4.24
CA PHE A 312 -29.91 2.81 -3.02
C PHE A 312 -28.69 2.59 -2.14
N LEU A 313 -28.96 2.47 -0.84
CA LEU A 313 -28.00 2.13 0.18
C LEU A 313 -27.73 0.63 0.09
N LEU A 314 -26.51 0.27 -0.31
CA LEU A 314 -26.05 -1.10 -0.42
C LEU A 314 -25.76 -1.66 0.97
N GLU A 315 -24.92 -0.94 1.73
CA GLU A 315 -24.47 -1.34 3.06
C GLU A 315 -24.22 -0.13 3.98
N THR A 316 -24.15 -0.41 5.28
CA THR A 316 -23.79 0.56 6.32
C THR A 316 -22.81 -0.07 7.29
N ASN A 317 -21.84 0.69 7.77
CA ASN A 317 -20.87 0.26 8.79
C ASN A 317 -20.12 -1.02 8.40
N THR A 318 -19.44 -0.97 7.25
CA THR A 318 -18.62 -2.08 6.72
C THR A 318 -17.14 -1.70 6.76
N GLY A 319 -16.26 -2.71 6.84
CA GLY A 319 -14.82 -2.53 7.06
C GLY A 319 -14.48 -2.21 8.52
N PHE A 320 -13.40 -1.46 8.74
CA PHE A 320 -12.97 -1.06 10.10
C PHE A 320 -13.94 -0.07 10.76
N ALA A 321 -14.00 -0.11 12.09
CA ALA A 321 -14.93 0.71 12.86
C ALA A 321 -14.51 2.18 12.92
N SER A 322 -13.20 2.46 12.82
CA SER A 322 -12.64 3.81 12.92
C SER A 322 -11.51 4.06 11.93
N TRP A 323 -11.26 5.34 11.67
CA TRP A 323 -10.11 5.80 10.88
C TRP A 323 -8.77 5.29 11.45
N ALA A 324 -8.62 5.33 12.78
CA ALA A 324 -7.37 4.95 13.44
C ALA A 324 -7.03 3.48 13.22
N GLU A 325 -7.98 2.57 13.47
CA GLU A 325 -7.78 1.13 13.25
C GLU A 325 -7.47 0.81 11.79
N TRP A 326 -8.18 1.46 10.85
CA TRP A 326 -7.93 1.27 9.43
C TRP A 326 -6.54 1.75 9.03
N LYS A 327 -6.13 2.93 9.53
CA LYS A 327 -4.82 3.50 9.23
C LYS A 327 -3.70 2.59 9.76
N ASP A 328 -3.80 2.15 11.00
CA ASP A 328 -2.82 1.24 11.61
C ASP A 328 -2.73 -0.08 10.83
N TYR A 329 -3.86 -0.61 10.37
CA TYR A 329 -3.91 -1.79 9.50
C TYR A 329 -3.15 -1.58 8.19
N VAL A 330 -3.43 -0.48 7.46
CA VAL A 330 -2.75 -0.17 6.19
C VAL A 330 -1.25 0.02 6.40
N GLU A 331 -0.86 0.74 7.45
CA GLU A 331 0.56 0.93 7.79
C GLU A 331 1.23 -0.41 8.16
N SER A 332 0.54 -1.30 8.90
CA SER A 332 1.09 -2.60 9.32
C SER A 332 1.29 -3.61 8.19
N ILE A 333 0.42 -3.61 7.16
CA ILE A 333 0.58 -4.50 5.99
C ILE A 333 1.74 -4.07 5.11
N THR A 334 2.04 -2.77 5.14
CA THR A 334 3.10 -2.17 4.34
C THR A 334 4.45 -2.21 5.06
N ASP A 335 4.46 -2.57 6.34
CA ASP A 335 5.69 -2.76 7.10
C ASP A 335 6.23 -4.15 6.74
N ASP A 336 7.43 -4.21 6.13
CA ASP A 336 8.19 -5.44 5.80
C ASP A 336 8.66 -6.17 7.09
N LEU A 337 7.82 -6.25 8.10
CA LEU A 337 8.10 -6.94 9.35
C LEU A 337 7.99 -8.45 9.10
N PRO A 338 8.96 -9.24 9.59
CA PRO A 338 8.89 -10.69 9.46
C PRO A 338 7.66 -11.25 10.19
N ASP A 339 7.13 -12.35 9.67
CA ASP A 339 6.06 -13.11 10.32
C ASP A 339 6.44 -13.49 11.76
N PHE A 340 5.43 -13.58 12.63
CA PHE A 340 5.65 -14.06 13.99
C PHE A 340 6.05 -15.53 13.99
N GLU A 341 7.26 -15.83 14.45
CA GLU A 341 7.73 -17.20 14.68
C GLU A 341 7.38 -17.67 16.10
N SER A 342 6.91 -18.91 16.21
CA SER A 342 6.65 -19.55 17.50
C SER A 342 7.96 -20.03 18.13
N MET A 343 8.24 -19.57 19.36
CA MET A 343 9.42 -20.04 20.12
C MET A 343 9.37 -21.53 20.45
N ALA A 344 8.19 -22.16 20.44
CA ALA A 344 8.07 -23.61 20.64
C ALA A 344 8.69 -24.38 19.47
N ASP A 345 8.58 -23.86 18.25
CA ASP A 345 9.10 -24.49 17.03
C ASP A 345 10.61 -24.26 16.88
N ALA A 346 11.12 -23.12 17.37
CA ALA A 346 12.54 -22.76 17.34
C ALA A 346 13.37 -23.35 18.50
N TRP A 347 12.74 -23.96 19.52
CA TRP A 347 13.42 -24.40 20.74
C TRP A 347 14.45 -25.51 20.50
N GLU A 348 14.13 -26.46 19.61
CA GLU A 348 15.02 -27.58 19.29
C GLU A 348 16.04 -27.26 18.18
N HIS A 349 15.83 -26.15 17.44
CA HIS A 349 16.66 -25.74 16.31
C HIS A 349 16.99 -24.25 16.38
N LEU A 350 17.75 -23.86 17.41
CA LEU A 350 18.18 -22.48 17.58
C LEU A 350 19.04 -22.03 16.39
N PRO A 351 18.82 -20.80 15.87
CA PRO A 351 19.58 -20.31 14.73
C PRO A 351 21.06 -20.15 15.08
N GLU A 352 21.93 -20.36 14.09
CA GLU A 352 23.36 -20.12 14.25
C GLU A 352 23.64 -18.64 14.53
N LEU A 353 24.64 -18.40 15.37
CA LEU A 353 25.03 -17.05 15.73
C LEU A 353 25.67 -16.35 14.52
N ALA A 354 25.10 -15.20 14.14
CA ALA A 354 25.66 -14.37 13.08
C ALA A 354 27.14 -14.01 13.34
N PRO A 355 27.99 -13.87 12.31
CA PRO A 355 29.41 -13.55 12.48
C PRO A 355 29.64 -12.30 13.34
N PRO A 356 30.71 -12.26 14.15
CA PRO A 356 31.05 -11.08 14.93
C PRO A 356 31.42 -9.90 14.01
N LEU A 357 30.83 -8.73 14.29
CA LEU A 357 31.28 -7.44 13.76
C LEU A 357 32.34 -6.83 14.68
N ILE A 358 32.13 -6.96 16.00
CA ILE A 358 33.09 -6.65 17.06
C ILE A 358 33.14 -7.87 17.97
N GLU A 359 34.29 -8.54 18.03
CA GLU A 359 34.46 -9.80 18.75
C GLU A 359 34.00 -9.72 20.21
N GLY A 360 33.08 -10.61 20.59
CA GLY A 360 32.51 -10.66 21.95
C GLY A 360 31.58 -9.50 22.33
N VAL A 361 31.30 -8.55 21.42
CA VAL A 361 30.48 -7.36 21.70
C VAL A 361 29.27 -7.25 20.77
N LEU A 362 29.48 -7.32 19.45
CA LEU A 362 28.43 -7.05 18.47
C LEU A 362 28.53 -8.03 17.29
N ARG A 363 27.40 -8.62 16.90
CA ARG A 363 27.27 -9.48 15.72
C ARG A 363 26.69 -8.71 14.54
N GLN A 364 27.00 -9.17 13.32
CA GLN A 364 26.43 -8.60 12.10
C GLN A 364 24.89 -8.70 12.14
N GLY A 365 24.21 -7.66 11.64
CA GLY A 365 22.74 -7.55 11.68
C GLY A 365 22.13 -7.16 13.03
N HIS A 366 22.92 -7.09 14.11
CA HIS A 366 22.42 -6.72 15.44
C HIS A 366 22.58 -5.21 15.72
N LYS A 367 21.82 -4.68 16.68
CA LYS A 367 21.86 -3.26 17.09
C LYS A 367 22.57 -3.12 18.43
N MET A 368 23.49 -2.15 18.54
CA MET A 368 24.18 -1.77 19.79
C MET A 368 23.86 -0.32 20.14
N LEU A 369 23.52 -0.07 21.40
CA LEU A 369 23.30 1.28 21.93
C LEU A 369 24.42 1.65 22.90
N ILE A 370 25.12 2.76 22.63
CA ILE A 370 26.11 3.34 23.55
C ILE A 370 25.46 4.49 24.32
N ALA A 371 25.15 4.25 25.60
CA ALA A 371 24.51 5.23 26.48
C ALA A 371 25.49 5.75 27.54
N GLY A 372 25.27 6.99 27.99
CA GLY A 372 26.11 7.62 29.02
C GLY A 372 25.83 9.13 29.16
N PRO A 373 26.25 9.75 30.27
CA PRO A 373 26.02 11.17 30.54
C PRO A 373 26.54 12.12 29.45
N SER A 374 26.10 13.38 29.49
CA SER A 374 26.69 14.43 28.65
C SER A 374 28.18 14.52 28.89
N LYS A 375 28.97 14.69 27.82
CA LYS A 375 30.44 14.75 27.82
C LYS A 375 31.17 13.49 28.33
N ALA A 376 30.50 12.35 28.44
CA ALA A 376 31.12 11.07 28.81
C ALA A 376 31.99 10.43 27.70
N GLY A 377 32.20 11.10 26.56
CA GLY A 377 33.04 10.60 25.47
C GLY A 377 32.37 9.69 24.44
N LYS A 378 31.03 9.56 24.45
CA LYS A 378 30.27 8.68 23.52
C LYS A 378 30.63 8.93 22.05
N SER A 379 30.62 10.19 21.62
CA SER A 379 30.88 10.55 20.22
C SER A 379 32.33 10.20 19.81
N TYR A 380 33.30 10.40 20.71
CA TYR A 380 34.69 9.98 20.47
C TYR A 380 34.82 8.46 20.37
N ALA A 381 34.17 7.72 21.26
CA ALA A 381 34.17 6.26 21.22
C ALA A 381 33.53 5.71 19.93
N LEU A 382 32.42 6.31 19.47
CA LEU A 382 31.78 5.95 18.20
C LEU A 382 32.67 6.26 16.99
N ILE A 383 33.35 7.42 16.96
CA ILE A 383 34.27 7.77 15.88
C ILE A 383 35.44 6.77 15.82
N GLU A 384 36.03 6.45 16.97
CA GLU A 384 37.09 5.44 17.07
C GLU A 384 36.60 4.07 16.59
N MET A 385 35.39 3.66 16.97
CA MET A 385 34.76 2.41 16.53
C MET A 385 34.60 2.37 15.01
N CYS A 386 34.16 3.48 14.40
CA CYS A 386 34.03 3.58 12.95
C CYS A 386 35.37 3.39 12.24
N ILE A 387 36.44 3.99 12.75
CA ILE A 387 37.79 3.84 12.20
C ILE A 387 38.28 2.39 12.39
N ALA A 388 38.08 1.81 13.57
CA ALA A 388 38.49 0.44 13.86
C ALA A 388 37.79 -0.58 12.94
N ILE A 389 36.49 -0.42 12.68
CA ILE A 389 35.75 -1.25 11.72
C ILE A 389 36.24 -1.00 10.28
N ALA A 390 36.48 0.25 9.89
CA ALA A 390 36.99 0.57 8.55
C ALA A 390 38.36 -0.05 8.26
N GLU A 391 39.21 -0.12 9.27
CA GLU A 391 40.57 -0.65 9.17
C GLU A 391 40.69 -2.13 9.53
N GLY A 392 39.66 -2.74 10.14
CA GLY A 392 39.74 -4.09 10.71
C GLY A 392 40.70 -4.18 11.91
N ARG A 393 40.76 -3.12 12.72
CA ARG A 393 41.62 -3.02 13.91
C ARG A 393 40.82 -3.24 15.20
N LYS A 394 41.51 -3.20 16.33
CA LYS A 394 40.87 -3.32 17.63
C LYS A 394 40.22 -2.01 18.05
N TRP A 395 39.00 -2.09 18.56
CA TRP A 395 38.31 -1.00 19.26
C TRP A 395 38.21 -1.37 20.74
N LEU A 396 38.77 -0.54 21.64
CA LEU A 396 38.81 -0.79 23.09
C LEU A 396 39.34 -2.19 23.49
N GLY A 397 40.18 -2.78 22.64
CA GLY A 397 40.77 -4.11 22.84
C GLY A 397 40.05 -5.26 22.12
N TRP A 398 38.83 -5.06 21.64
CA TRP A 398 38.05 -6.05 20.87
C TRP A 398 38.35 -5.95 19.38
N GLN A 399 38.55 -7.10 18.73
CA GLN A 399 38.86 -7.16 17.30
C GLN A 399 37.60 -6.83 16.46
N CYS A 400 37.72 -5.92 15.49
CA CYS A 400 36.64 -5.59 14.56
C CYS A 400 36.82 -6.32 13.22
N ALA A 401 35.71 -6.71 12.61
CA ALA A 401 35.66 -7.11 11.21
C ALA A 401 35.85 -5.87 10.31
N LYS A 402 36.58 -6.03 9.19
CA LYS A 402 36.82 -4.93 8.25
C LYS A 402 35.60 -4.69 7.36
N GLY A 403 35.12 -3.44 7.28
CA GLY A 403 33.96 -3.11 6.45
C GLY A 403 33.85 -1.63 6.10
N ARG A 404 32.94 -1.30 5.17
CA ARG A 404 32.58 0.10 4.89
C ARG A 404 31.70 0.63 6.02
N VAL A 405 31.95 1.86 6.45
CA VAL A 405 31.25 2.47 7.58
C VAL A 405 30.63 3.80 7.16
N LEU A 406 29.36 4.02 7.51
CA LEU A 406 28.67 5.30 7.41
C LEU A 406 28.49 5.87 8.82
N TYR A 407 28.97 7.09 9.04
CA TYR A 407 28.74 7.83 10.29
C TYR A 407 27.76 8.96 10.03
N VAL A 408 26.57 8.88 10.64
CA VAL A 408 25.54 9.91 10.54
C VAL A 408 25.65 10.84 11.75
N ASN A 409 26.09 12.08 11.52
CA ASN A 409 26.18 13.09 12.57
C ASN A 409 24.88 13.88 12.65
N LEU A 410 24.19 13.79 13.78
CA LEU A 410 22.95 14.53 14.07
C LEU A 410 23.14 15.65 15.10
N GLU A 411 24.36 15.84 15.62
CA GLU A 411 24.63 16.77 16.73
C GLU A 411 25.36 18.05 16.29
N LEU A 412 26.16 18.01 15.21
CA LEU A 412 26.95 19.16 14.77
C LEU A 412 26.42 19.73 13.45
N ASP A 413 26.23 21.04 13.43
CA ASP A 413 26.03 21.80 12.21
C ASP A 413 27.31 21.78 11.35
N ARG A 414 27.13 21.95 10.04
CA ARG A 414 28.22 21.88 9.06
C ARG A 414 28.86 23.23 8.78
#